data_AF-A0A933U8L0-F1
#
_entry.id   AF-A0A933U8L0-F1
#
_cell.length_a   1.000
_cell.length_b   1.000
_cell.length_c   1.000
_cell.angle_alpha   90.00
_cell.angle_beta   90.00
_cell.angle_gamma   90.00
#
_symmetry.space_group_name_H-M   'P 1'
#
loop_
_entity.id
_entity.type
_entity.pdbx_description
1 polymer ?
#
loop_
_entity_poly.entity_id
_entity_poly.type
_entity_poly.pdbx_seq_one_letter_code
_entity_poly.pdbx_strand_id
1 'polypeptide(L)'
;MPTPDDFSTYVADLLAGTYDCVDRISLRGYYPLGQTSGGLLTWWHQLHPGVLLTAEHLRRMAGDFGRRVHAYAKKHAIPLHYCELGDKTKHARAEKLRPQDPHFQGVFAIFVAKAPALV
;
A
#
# COMPACT_ATOMS: atom_id res chain seq x y z
N MET A 1 -6.83 -35.63 4.30
CA MET A 1 -7.39 -34.30 3.97
C MET A 1 -8.18 -33.85 5.19
N PRO A 2 -7.96 -32.64 5.73
CA PRO A 2 -8.70 -32.18 6.90
C PRO A 2 -10.18 -32.00 6.55
N THR A 3 -11.06 -32.48 7.42
CA THR A 3 -12.52 -32.35 7.30
C THR A 3 -12.91 -30.87 7.36
N PRO A 4 -13.71 -30.34 6.43
CA PRO A 4 -14.13 -28.93 6.47
C PRO A 4 -14.95 -28.66 7.73
N ASP A 5 -14.72 -27.53 8.39
CA ASP A 5 -15.55 -27.09 9.52
C ASP A 5 -16.95 -26.62 9.05
N ASP A 6 -17.89 -26.54 9.98
CA ASP A 6 -19.29 -26.17 9.70
C ASP A 6 -19.42 -24.80 9.01
N PHE A 7 -18.53 -23.86 9.32
CA PHE A 7 -18.52 -22.53 8.71
C PHE A 7 -18.08 -22.61 7.25
N SER A 8 -17.01 -23.37 6.95
CA SER A 8 -16.52 -23.63 5.60
C SER A 8 -17.57 -24.30 4.71
N THR A 9 -18.40 -25.20 5.27
CA THR A 9 -19.50 -25.86 4.55
C THR A 9 -20.66 -24.90 4.27
N TYR A 10 -21.03 -24.06 5.25
CA TYR A 10 -22.13 -23.11 5.13
C TYR A 10 -21.91 -22.06 4.03
N VAL A 11 -20.67 -21.61 3.83
CA VAL A 11 -20.33 -20.59 2.82
C VAL A 11 -19.88 -21.18 1.48
N ALA A 12 -19.79 -22.51 1.36
CA ALA A 12 -19.23 -23.19 0.18
C ALA A 12 -19.97 -22.83 -1.12
N ASP A 13 -21.31 -22.82 -1.10
CA ASP A 13 -22.14 -22.50 -2.27
C ASP A 13 -22.12 -21.01 -2.63
N LEU A 14 -21.65 -20.15 -1.70
CA LEU A 14 -21.46 -18.71 -1.93
C LEU A 14 -20.08 -18.41 -2.54
N LEU A 15 -19.14 -19.34 -2.47
CA LEU A 15 -17.81 -19.24 -3.07
C LEU A 15 -17.89 -19.67 -4.54
N ALA A 16 -18.59 -18.87 -5.36
CA ALA A 16 -18.57 -19.02 -6.81
C ALA A 16 -17.21 -18.60 -7.37
N GLY A 17 -16.32 -19.58 -7.56
CA GLY A 17 -15.03 -19.42 -8.22
C GLY A 17 -13.85 -19.67 -7.27
N THR A 18 -13.09 -20.72 -7.55
CA THR A 18 -11.72 -20.85 -7.05
C THR A 18 -10.85 -19.80 -7.72
N TYR A 19 -10.53 -18.75 -6.98
CA TYR A 19 -9.59 -17.72 -7.41
C TYR A 19 -8.16 -18.25 -7.23
N ASP A 20 -7.62 -18.92 -8.26
CA ASP A 20 -6.26 -19.52 -8.22
C ASP A 20 -5.15 -18.55 -8.66
N CYS A 21 -5.49 -17.27 -8.85
CA CYS A 21 -4.50 -16.22 -9.05
C CYS A 21 -4.84 -15.02 -8.17
N VAL A 22 -3.98 -14.74 -7.20
CA VAL A 22 -3.93 -13.41 -6.60
C VAL A 22 -3.20 -12.49 -7.58
N ASP A 23 -3.80 -12.22 -8.73
CA ASP A 23 -3.17 -11.39 -9.77
C ASP A 23 -3.02 -9.93 -9.28
N ARG A 24 -3.74 -9.54 -8.22
CA ARG A 24 -3.63 -8.21 -7.60
C ARG A 24 -4.12 -8.15 -6.15
N ILE A 25 -3.20 -8.16 -5.17
CA ILE A 25 -3.52 -7.66 -3.81
C ILE A 25 -3.49 -6.13 -3.86
N SER A 26 -4.66 -5.50 -3.72
CA SER A 26 -4.75 -4.07 -3.45
C SER A 26 -4.83 -3.86 -1.94
N LEU A 27 -3.68 -3.64 -1.29
CA LEU A 27 -3.68 -3.17 0.08
C LEU A 27 -4.17 -1.71 0.08
N ARG A 28 -5.47 -1.52 0.32
CA ARG A 28 -5.94 -0.21 0.79
C ARG A 28 -5.34 -0.04 2.17
N GLY A 29 -4.37 0.86 2.29
CA GLY A 29 -3.73 1.26 3.54
C GLY A 29 -4.70 2.02 4.46
N TYR A 30 -5.89 1.48 4.68
CA TYR A 30 -6.77 1.94 5.74
C TYR A 30 -6.07 1.60 7.04
N TYR A 31 -5.55 2.63 7.70
CA TYR A 31 -4.82 2.50 8.94
C TYR A 31 -5.73 2.97 10.07
N PRO A 32 -6.38 2.05 10.82
CA PRO A 32 -7.43 2.41 11.78
C PRO A 32 -6.93 3.35 12.88
N LEU A 33 -5.70 3.13 13.37
CA LEU A 33 -5.10 3.99 14.39
C LEU A 33 -4.90 5.42 13.87
N GLY A 34 -4.63 5.63 12.58
CA GLY A 34 -4.47 6.97 12.02
C GLY A 34 -5.78 7.76 11.84
N GLN A 35 -6.95 7.16 12.06
CA GLN A 35 -8.24 7.79 11.79
C GLN A 35 -8.79 8.62 12.95
N THR A 36 -8.25 8.44 14.15
CA THR A 36 -8.67 9.18 15.35
C THR A 36 -7.47 9.87 15.98
N SER A 37 -7.72 10.98 16.67
CA SER A 37 -6.66 11.70 17.41
C SER A 37 -5.97 10.81 18.43
N GLY A 38 -6.74 10.04 19.22
CA GLY A 38 -6.21 9.10 20.19
C GLY A 38 -5.42 7.96 19.56
N GLY A 39 -5.91 7.41 18.43
CA GLY A 39 -5.21 6.36 17.71
C GLY A 39 -3.87 6.83 17.12
N LEU A 40 -3.84 8.05 16.56
CA LEU A 40 -2.62 8.63 15.98
C LEU A 40 -1.56 8.83 17.07
N LEU A 41 -1.96 9.35 18.23
CA LEU A 41 -1.07 9.51 19.37
C LEU A 41 -0.58 8.17 19.91
N THR A 42 -1.45 7.16 19.98
CA THR A 42 -1.09 5.81 20.41
C THR A 42 -0.04 5.20 19.48
N TRP A 43 -0.27 5.29 18.16
CA TRP A 43 0.69 4.83 17.16
C TRP A 43 2.02 5.59 17.27
N TRP A 44 1.96 6.92 17.41
CA TRP A 44 3.16 7.73 17.55
C TRP A 44 3.97 7.33 18.79
N HIS A 45 3.31 7.13 19.94
CA HIS A 45 3.97 6.70 21.17
C HIS A 45 4.60 5.30 21.06
N GLN A 46 3.99 4.39 20.30
CA GLN A 46 4.58 3.09 20.00
C GLN A 46 5.84 3.20 19.14
N LEU A 47 5.84 4.13 18.18
CA LEU A 47 6.96 4.32 17.25
C LEU A 47 8.11 5.15 17.87
N HIS A 48 7.76 6.15 18.68
CA HIS A 48 8.68 7.08 19.33
C HIS A 48 8.32 7.28 20.81
N PRO A 49 8.62 6.30 21.68
CA PRO A 49 8.34 6.40 23.11
C PRO A 49 8.97 7.65 23.73
N GLY A 50 8.17 8.41 24.48
CA GLY A 50 8.62 9.62 25.17
C GLY A 50 8.81 10.87 24.29
N VAL A 51 8.55 10.79 22.97
CA VAL A 51 8.67 11.94 22.07
C VAL A 51 7.30 12.52 21.77
N LEU A 52 7.12 13.84 21.94
CA LEU A 52 5.88 14.51 21.60
C LEU A 52 5.65 14.53 20.07
N LEU A 53 4.44 14.18 19.65
CA LEU A 53 4.03 14.29 18.25
C LEU A 53 3.93 15.78 17.85
N THR A 54 4.64 16.17 16.80
CA THR A 54 4.55 17.52 16.21
C THR A 54 4.35 17.46 14.71
N ALA A 55 3.82 18.53 14.12
CA ALA A 55 3.68 18.65 12.67
C ALA A 55 5.04 18.59 11.94
N GLU A 56 6.12 19.06 12.58
CA GLU A 56 7.48 18.94 12.04
C GLU A 56 7.92 17.48 11.96
N HIS A 57 7.67 16.69 13.02
CA HIS A 57 7.99 15.27 13.03
C HIS A 57 7.28 14.52 11.89
N LEU A 58 5.99 14.78 11.67
CA LEU A 58 5.23 14.16 10.58
C LEU A 58 5.76 14.58 9.21
N ARG A 59 6.02 15.87 8.99
CA ARG A 59 6.59 16.37 7.72
C ARG A 59 7.96 15.76 7.43
N ARG A 60 8.81 15.65 8.45
CA ARG A 60 10.13 15.03 8.33
C ARG A 60 10.01 13.55 7.98
N MET A 61 9.16 12.80 8.70
CA MET A 61 8.94 11.38 8.44
C MET A 61 8.40 11.12 7.03
N ALA A 62 7.41 11.89 6.57
CA ALA A 62 6.89 11.80 5.22
C ALA A 62 7.97 12.12 4.16
N GLY A 63 8.78 13.15 4.41
CA GLY A 63 9.90 13.52 3.55
C GLY A 63 11.00 12.46 3.48
N ASP A 64 11.39 11.90 4.63
CA ASP A 64 12.36 10.81 4.74
C ASP A 64 11.88 9.56 4.02
N PHE A 65 10.63 9.18 4.20
CA PHE A 65 10.02 8.05 3.49
C PHE A 65 10.05 8.27 1.98
N GLY A 66 9.60 9.44 1.50
CA GLY A 66 9.67 9.79 0.09
C GLY A 66 11.10 9.70 -0.47
N ARG A 67 12.08 10.32 0.20
CA ARG A 67 13.49 10.25 -0.22
C ARG A 67 14.00 8.81 -0.32
N ARG A 68 13.67 7.97 0.66
CA ARG A 68 14.09 6.55 0.67
C ARG A 68 13.46 5.76 -0.48
N VAL A 69 12.17 5.95 -0.75
CA VAL A 69 11.48 5.34 -1.90
C VAL A 69 12.13 5.75 -3.22
N HIS A 70 12.40 7.04 -3.40
CA HIS A 70 13.07 7.57 -4.58
C HIS A 70 14.50 7.03 -4.75
N ALA A 71 15.27 6.96 -3.66
CA ALA A 71 16.63 6.42 -3.68
C ALA A 71 16.63 4.92 -4.03
N TYR A 72 15.71 4.15 -3.46
CA TYR A 72 15.53 2.73 -3.79
C TYR A 72 15.16 2.55 -5.27
N ALA A 73 14.18 3.31 -5.76
CA ALA A 73 13.76 3.25 -7.15
C ALA A 73 14.92 3.55 -8.11
N LYS A 74 15.70 4.60 -7.83
CA LYS A 74 16.89 4.95 -8.62
C LYS A 74 17.94 3.85 -8.60
N LYS A 75 18.26 3.28 -7.42
CA LYS A 75 19.27 2.24 -7.26
C LYS A 75 18.91 0.97 -8.05
N HIS A 76 17.64 0.62 -8.09
CA HIS A 76 17.14 -0.61 -8.71
C HIS A 76 16.56 -0.39 -10.12
N ALA A 77 16.75 0.81 -10.70
CA ALA A 77 16.22 1.20 -12.00
C ALA A 77 14.69 0.96 -12.14
N ILE A 78 13.94 1.12 -11.05
CA ILE A 78 12.49 0.95 -11.03
C ILE A 78 11.83 2.24 -11.55
N PRO A 79 10.95 2.17 -12.55
CA PRO A 79 10.23 3.33 -13.05
C PRO A 79 9.33 3.92 -11.95
N LEU A 80 9.51 5.21 -11.69
CA LEU A 80 8.70 6.00 -10.77
C LEU A 80 7.91 7.04 -11.56
N HIS A 81 6.60 7.00 -11.44
CA HIS A 81 5.66 7.84 -12.19
C HIS A 81 4.82 8.69 -11.25
N TYR A 82 4.73 9.99 -11.55
CA TYR A 82 3.74 10.84 -10.91
C TYR A 82 2.38 10.67 -11.58
N CYS A 83 1.34 10.63 -10.74
CA CYS A 83 -0.05 10.59 -11.12
C CYS A 83 -0.76 11.80 -10.53
N GLU A 84 -1.63 12.40 -11.33
CA GLU A 84 -2.51 13.45 -10.84
C GLU A 84 -3.59 12.86 -9.92
N LEU A 85 -4.17 13.73 -9.09
CA LEU A 85 -5.28 13.33 -8.23
C LEU A 85 -6.47 12.92 -9.12
N GLY A 86 -7.02 11.72 -8.88
CA GLY A 86 -8.12 11.20 -9.68
C GLY A 86 -7.72 10.59 -11.03
N ASP A 87 -6.42 10.46 -11.32
CA ASP A 87 -5.93 9.77 -12.52
C ASP A 87 -6.39 8.29 -12.54
N LYS A 88 -7.38 8.00 -13.39
CA LYS A 88 -7.94 6.66 -13.61
C LYS A 88 -7.05 5.80 -14.52
N THR A 89 -6.09 6.41 -15.23
CA THR A 89 -5.23 5.73 -16.22
C THR A 89 -4.04 5.00 -15.60
N LYS A 90 -3.76 5.22 -14.31
CA LYS A 90 -2.68 4.55 -13.56
C LYS A 90 -2.67 3.03 -13.71
N HIS A 91 -3.86 2.41 -13.81
CA HIS A 91 -3.99 0.97 -13.96
C HIS A 91 -3.49 0.50 -15.33
N ALA A 92 -3.92 1.17 -16.41
CA ALA A 92 -3.47 0.87 -17.77
C ALA A 92 -1.96 1.12 -17.96
N ARG A 93 -1.42 2.15 -17.29
CA ARG A 93 0.03 2.41 -17.29
C ARG A 93 0.81 1.31 -16.58
N ALA A 94 0.29 0.81 -15.44
CA ALA A 94 0.92 -0.29 -14.71
C ALA A 94 0.90 -1.61 -15.51
N GLU A 95 -0.19 -1.90 -16.23
CA GLU A 95 -0.30 -3.11 -17.07
C GLU A 95 0.77 -3.16 -18.15
N LYS A 96 1.07 -2.02 -18.80
CA LYS A 96 2.14 -1.92 -19.81
C LYS A 96 3.54 -2.18 -19.25
N LEU A 97 3.73 -1.99 -17.95
CA LEU A 97 4.99 -2.21 -17.26
C LEU A 97 5.07 -3.57 -16.56
N ARG A 98 4.01 -4.40 -16.64
CA ARG A 98 3.97 -5.72 -16.01
C ARG A 98 5.09 -6.58 -16.61
N PRO A 99 5.99 -7.14 -15.79
CA PRO A 99 6.98 -8.10 -16.25
C PRO A 99 6.31 -9.29 -16.93
N GLN A 100 6.86 -9.74 -18.05
CA GLN A 100 6.38 -10.93 -18.76
C GLN A 100 6.88 -12.22 -18.13
N ASP A 101 7.95 -12.15 -17.34
CA ASP A 101 8.52 -13.28 -16.60
C ASP A 101 7.56 -13.71 -15.48
N PRO A 102 7.00 -14.94 -15.54
CA PRO A 102 6.11 -15.46 -14.51
C PRO A 102 6.79 -15.64 -13.14
N HIS A 103 8.12 -15.70 -13.10
CA HIS A 103 8.89 -15.87 -11.88
C HIS A 103 9.38 -14.56 -11.27
N PHE A 104 9.06 -13.41 -11.87
CA PHE A 104 9.45 -12.11 -11.34
C PHE A 104 8.87 -11.89 -9.94
N GLN A 105 9.75 -11.64 -8.98
CA GLN A 105 9.39 -11.26 -7.61
C GLN A 105 10.03 -9.92 -7.26
N GLY A 106 9.19 -8.91 -7.04
CA GLY A 106 9.66 -7.59 -6.63
C GLY A 106 8.74 -6.46 -7.03
N VAL A 107 9.26 -5.24 -6.91
CA VAL A 107 8.57 -4.01 -7.33
C VAL A 107 8.99 -3.69 -8.76
N PHE A 108 8.05 -3.71 -9.70
CA PHE A 108 8.32 -3.41 -11.11
C PHE A 108 8.02 -1.95 -11.50
N ALA A 109 7.17 -1.25 -10.75
CA ALA A 109 6.85 0.16 -10.96
C ALA A 109 6.33 0.81 -9.68
N ILE A 110 6.53 2.12 -9.55
CA ILE A 110 6.03 2.94 -8.44
C ILE A 110 5.20 4.10 -9.00
N PHE A 111 3.98 4.26 -8.52
CA PHE A 111 3.09 5.37 -8.90
C PHE A 111 2.84 6.26 -7.69
N VAL A 112 3.18 7.54 -7.81
CA VAL A 112 3.10 8.54 -6.74
C VAL A 112 1.97 9.52 -7.05
N ALA A 113 0.96 9.56 -6.19
CA ALA A 113 -0.06 10.61 -6.21
C ALA A 113 0.05 11.41 -4.89
N LYS A 114 0.12 12.73 -4.99
CA LYS A 114 0.05 13.60 -3.81
C LYS A 114 -1.41 13.95 -3.55
N ALA A 115 -1.87 13.70 -2.33
CA ALA A 115 -3.10 14.31 -1.87
C ALA A 115 -2.90 15.85 -1.86
N PRO A 116 -3.89 16.63 -2.31
CA PRO A 116 -3.83 18.08 -2.16
C PRO A 116 -3.68 18.39 -0.67
N ALA A 117 -2.81 19.36 -0.35
CA ALA A 117 -2.83 19.91 0.99
C ALA A 117 -4.22 20.53 1.20
N LEU A 118 -4.89 20.17 2.28
CA LEU A 118 -6.06 20.93 2.74
C LEU A 118 -5.57 22.36 2.99
N VAL A 119 -6.06 23.31 2.19
CA VAL A 119 -5.87 24.75 2.36
C VAL A 119 -6.84 25.24 3.41
#